data_AF-A0A355FZ92-F1
#
_entry.id   AF-A0A355FZ92-F1
#
_cell.length_a   1.000
_cell.length_b   1.000
_cell.length_c   1.000
_cell.angle_alpha   90.00
_cell.angle_beta   90.00
_cell.angle_gamma   90.00
#
_symmetry.space_group_name_H-M   'P 1'
#
loop_
_entity.id
_entity.type
_entity.pdbx_description
1 polymer ?
#
loop_
_entity_poly.entity_id
_entity_poly.type
_entity_poly.pdbx_seq_one_letter_code
_entity_poly.pdbx_strand_id
1 'polypeptide(L)'
;MSCASAFTNVRVNSVEDNAVTVFTYPNGAIGVSETAFVACNNPFELEIVGDKGTILAGGVFDRLCYNIGDGWIYPNLPAALPAPIQMWMDALTKGGDIPYTIDDAVSLSRMMELAYSHKI
;
A
#
# COMPACT_ATOMS: atom_id res chain seq x y z
N MET A 1 3.05 16.55 2.99
CA MET A 1 3.79 15.28 2.88
C MET A 1 5.10 15.59 2.19
N SER A 2 6.19 14.98 2.62
CA SER A 2 7.46 14.93 1.88
C SER A 2 7.92 13.48 1.77
N CYS A 3 8.90 13.21 0.91
CA CYS A 3 9.45 11.87 0.77
C CYS A 3 10.95 11.90 0.47
N ALA A 4 11.60 10.77 0.72
CA ALA A 4 12.94 10.45 0.27
C ALA A 4 12.92 9.03 -0.33
N SER A 5 13.47 8.88 -1.53
CA SER A 5 13.35 7.66 -2.31
C SER A 5 14.71 7.16 -2.81
N ALA A 6 15.05 5.92 -2.49
CA ALA A 6 16.22 5.25 -3.04
C ALA A 6 15.78 4.31 -4.17
N PHE A 7 16.51 4.35 -5.29
CA PHE A 7 16.26 3.57 -6.48
C PHE A 7 17.55 2.86 -6.89
N THR A 8 17.51 1.55 -7.12
CA THR A 8 18.70 0.78 -7.55
C THR A 8 18.42 -0.02 -8.81
N ASN A 9 19.51 -0.49 -9.43
CA ASN A 9 19.50 -1.20 -10.68
C ASN A 9 20.49 -2.37 -10.62
N VAL A 10 19.98 -3.60 -10.63
CA VAL A 10 20.77 -4.83 -10.50
C VAL A 10 20.88 -5.58 -11.84
N ARG A 11 19.88 -5.47 -12.72
CA ARG A 11 19.81 -6.21 -14.00
C ARG A 11 19.63 -5.36 -15.26
N VAL A 12 19.21 -4.09 -15.15
CA VAL A 12 18.73 -3.17 -16.20
C VAL A 12 19.66 -2.93 -17.43
N ASN A 13 20.31 -1.78 -17.61
CA ASN A 13 20.61 -0.69 -16.66
C ASN A 13 19.75 0.60 -16.85
N SER A 14 18.66 0.55 -17.63
CA SER A 14 17.88 1.74 -18.07
C SER A 14 16.69 2.12 -17.18
N VAL A 15 16.22 1.22 -16.33
CA VAL A 15 15.10 1.41 -15.38
C VAL A 15 15.43 0.75 -14.05
N GLU A 16 14.99 1.32 -12.93
CA GLU A 16 15.11 0.70 -11.62
C GLU A 16 14.46 -0.69 -11.54
N ASP A 17 15.04 -1.56 -10.73
CA ASP A 17 14.48 -2.88 -10.42
C ASP A 17 14.31 -3.15 -8.91
N ASN A 18 14.73 -2.19 -8.07
CA ASN A 18 14.30 -2.06 -6.68
C ASN A 18 14.10 -0.58 -6.35
N ALA A 19 13.08 -0.29 -5.55
CA ALA A 19 12.78 1.04 -5.05
C ALA A 19 12.28 0.98 -3.61
N VAL A 20 12.70 1.93 -2.77
CA VAL A 20 12.08 2.20 -1.47
C VAL A 20 11.83 3.68 -1.32
N THR A 21 10.64 4.05 -0.83
CA THR A 21 10.27 5.43 -0.51
C THR A 21 9.80 5.53 0.93
N VAL A 22 10.39 6.48 1.67
CA VAL A 22 9.93 6.89 2.99
C VAL A 22 9.12 8.18 2.83
N PHE A 23 7.85 8.14 3.21
CA PHE A 23 6.93 9.28 3.23
C PHE A 23 6.82 9.82 4.66
N THR A 24 6.80 11.15 4.81
CA THR A 24 6.54 11.81 6.11
C THR A 24 5.34 12.75 6.00
N TYR A 25 4.48 12.72 7.00
CA TYR A 25 3.21 13.46 7.03
C TYR A 25 3.21 14.56 8.12
N PRO A 26 2.41 15.65 7.95
CA PRO A 26 2.40 16.77 8.90
C PRO A 26 1.97 16.41 10.33
N ASN A 27 1.27 15.29 10.52
CA ASN A 27 0.87 14.75 11.82
C ASN A 27 1.96 13.87 12.47
N GLY A 28 3.15 13.75 11.88
CA GLY A 28 4.25 12.91 12.35
C GLY A 28 4.18 11.44 11.93
N ALA A 29 3.14 11.02 11.20
CA ALA A 29 3.10 9.67 10.63
C ALA A 29 4.19 9.47 9.58
N ILE A 30 4.69 8.24 9.49
CA ILE A 30 5.70 7.80 8.52
C ILE A 30 5.10 6.61 7.76
N GLY A 31 5.23 6.61 6.43
CA GLY A 31 4.93 5.47 5.58
C GLY A 31 6.20 4.98 4.90
N VAL A 32 6.35 3.67 4.74
CA VAL A 32 7.43 3.07 3.94
C VAL A 32 6.78 2.22 2.86
N SER A 33 7.21 2.41 1.62
CA SER A 33 6.81 1.58 0.48
C SER A 33 8.06 1.04 -0.19
N GLU A 34 8.22 -0.28 -0.18
CA GLU A 34 9.29 -1.02 -0.84
C GLU A 34 8.69 -1.83 -2.00
N THR A 35 9.44 -1.95 -3.10
CA THR A 35 9.07 -2.79 -4.23
C THR A 35 10.31 -3.22 -5.00
N ALA A 36 10.35 -4.48 -5.41
CA ALA A 36 11.48 -5.08 -6.10
C ALA A 36 11.03 -6.12 -7.14
N PHE A 37 11.55 -6.00 -8.36
CA PHE A 37 11.40 -7.01 -9.41
C PHE A 37 12.47 -8.12 -9.32
N VAL A 38 13.53 -7.92 -8.54
CA VAL A 38 14.64 -8.87 -8.39
C VAL A 38 14.70 -9.53 -7.00
N ALA A 39 13.80 -9.18 -6.09
CA ALA A 39 13.61 -9.91 -4.84
C ALA A 39 12.93 -11.26 -5.11
N CYS A 40 13.50 -12.33 -4.55
CA CYS A 40 12.94 -13.69 -4.65
C CYS A 40 12.30 -14.10 -3.32
N ASN A 41 11.13 -14.75 -3.39
CA ASN A 41 10.42 -15.32 -2.24
C ASN A 41 10.01 -14.31 -1.15
N ASN A 42 9.90 -13.02 -1.49
CA ASN A 42 9.33 -12.00 -0.60
C ASN A 42 7.79 -11.98 -0.77
N PRO A 43 6.99 -12.36 0.24
CA PRO A 43 5.54 -12.20 0.17
C PRO A 43 5.15 -10.72 0.24
N PHE A 44 3.97 -10.38 -0.28
CA PHE A 44 3.38 -9.06 -0.04
C PHE A 44 3.04 -8.94 1.45
N GLU A 45 3.42 -7.82 2.08
CA GLU A 45 3.09 -7.52 3.47
C GLU A 45 2.66 -6.06 3.61
N LEU A 46 1.63 -5.84 4.45
CA LEU A 46 1.16 -4.53 4.88
C LEU A 46 1.17 -4.48 6.40
N GLU A 47 1.95 -3.56 6.96
CA GLU A 47 1.95 -3.23 8.38
C GLU A 47 1.35 -1.84 8.61
N ILE A 48 0.49 -1.73 9.63
CA ILE A 48 -0.02 -0.45 10.16
C ILE A 48 0.20 -0.45 11.67
N VAL A 49 1.13 0.37 12.16
CA VAL A 49 1.43 0.54 13.59
C VAL A 49 0.85 1.87 14.09
N GLY A 50 0.16 1.84 15.22
CA GLY A 50 -0.37 3.02 15.90
C GLY A 50 -0.15 2.98 17.42
N ASP A 51 -0.61 4.03 18.09
CA ASP A 51 -0.55 4.19 19.56
C ASP A 51 -1.38 3.14 20.33
N LYS A 52 -2.37 2.54 19.67
CA LYS A 52 -3.33 1.58 20.24
C LYS A 52 -3.15 0.14 19.74
N GLY A 53 -2.15 -0.13 18.92
CA GLY A 53 -1.91 -1.46 18.38
C GLY A 53 -1.38 -1.50 16.95
N THR A 54 -1.24 -2.72 16.45
CA THR A 54 -0.71 -3.03 15.13
C THR A 54 -1.69 -3.90 14.34
N ILE A 55 -1.79 -3.67 13.03
CA ILE A 55 -2.42 -4.56 12.06
C ILE A 55 -1.32 -5.05 11.12
N LEU A 56 -1.28 -6.36 10.87
CA LEU A 56 -0.46 -7.00 9.84
C LEU A 56 -1.38 -7.70 8.83
N ALA A 57 -1.07 -7.64 7.55
CA ALA A 57 -1.78 -8.37 6.51
C ALA A 57 -0.84 -8.92 5.44
N GLY A 58 -1.03 -10.18 5.07
CA GLY A 58 -0.16 -10.89 4.13
C GLY A 58 1.01 -11.57 4.85
N GLY A 59 2.22 -11.29 4.40
CA GLY A 59 3.46 -11.85 4.93
C GLY A 59 3.54 -13.37 4.74
N VAL A 60 4.39 -14.04 5.53
CA VAL A 60 4.60 -15.50 5.48
C VAL A 60 3.33 -16.30 5.83
N PHE A 61 2.38 -15.69 6.53
CA PHE A 61 1.12 -16.33 6.96
C PHE A 61 -0.07 -16.09 6.03
N ASP A 62 0.11 -15.26 4.99
CA ASP A 62 -0.90 -14.87 3.99
C ASP A 62 -2.30 -14.56 4.59
N ARG A 63 -2.32 -13.80 5.69
CA ARG A 63 -3.55 -13.51 6.44
C ARG A 63 -3.48 -12.19 7.18
N LEU A 64 -4.64 -11.65 7.55
CA LEU A 64 -4.75 -10.51 8.45
C LEU A 64 -4.70 -10.96 9.91
N CYS A 65 -3.94 -10.23 10.74
CA CYS A 65 -4.02 -10.26 12.18
C CYS A 65 -3.87 -8.85 12.78
N TYR A 66 -4.25 -8.69 14.03
CA TYR A 66 -4.03 -7.45 14.77
C TYR A 66 -3.69 -7.72 16.23
N ASN A 67 -3.09 -6.74 16.91
CA ASN A 67 -2.80 -6.79 18.34
C ASN A 67 -3.02 -5.40 18.94
N ILE A 68 -3.83 -5.33 20.00
CA ILE A 68 -4.19 -4.09 20.71
C ILE A 68 -3.74 -4.08 22.19
N GLY A 69 -2.82 -4.99 22.55
CA GLY A 69 -2.31 -5.19 23.91
C GLY A 69 -2.53 -6.60 24.46
N ASP A 70 -3.58 -7.29 23.99
CA ASP A 70 -4.00 -8.62 24.47
C ASP A 70 -3.40 -9.80 23.68
N GLY A 71 -2.44 -9.53 22.78
CA GLY A 71 -1.83 -10.53 21.90
C GLY A 71 -2.43 -10.54 20.48
N TRP A 72 -1.96 -11.47 19.66
CA TRP A 72 -2.33 -11.55 18.24
C TRP A 72 -3.70 -12.21 18.04
N ILE A 73 -4.64 -11.43 17.51
CA ILE A 73 -6.00 -11.85 17.15
C ILE A 73 -6.08 -12.01 15.63
N TYR A 74 -6.69 -13.13 15.20
CA TYR A 74 -6.95 -13.44 13.81
C TYR A 74 -8.47 -13.41 13.56
N PRO A 75 -9.02 -12.31 13.02
CA PRO A 75 -10.46 -12.17 12.84
C PRO A 75 -10.99 -13.04 11.69
N ASN A 76 -12.27 -13.40 11.77
CA ASN A 76 -13.03 -13.81 10.58
C ASN A 76 -13.35 -12.55 9.77
N LEU A 77 -12.83 -12.47 8.54
CA LEU A 77 -13.08 -11.34 7.64
C LEU A 77 -14.47 -11.45 7.00
N PRO A 78 -15.12 -10.31 6.67
CA PRO A 78 -16.32 -10.31 5.84
C PRO A 78 -16.00 -10.83 4.42
N ALA A 79 -17.06 -11.11 3.64
CA ALA A 79 -16.89 -11.38 2.22
C ALA A 79 -16.19 -10.20 1.52
N ALA A 80 -15.28 -10.50 0.58
CA ALA A 80 -14.62 -9.49 -0.22
C ALA A 80 -15.63 -8.66 -1.03
N LEU A 81 -15.29 -7.39 -1.27
CA LEU A 81 -16.05 -6.54 -2.19
C LEU A 81 -16.04 -7.14 -3.61
N PRO A 82 -17.04 -6.85 -4.46
CA PRO A 82 -17.00 -7.20 -5.87
C PRO A 82 -15.74 -6.62 -6.55
N ALA A 83 -15.30 -7.24 -7.65
CA ALA A 83 -14.16 -6.74 -8.41
C ALA A 83 -14.40 -5.26 -8.83
N PRO A 84 -13.39 -4.37 -8.80
CA PRO A 84 -13.57 -2.94 -9.08
C PRO A 84 -14.26 -2.65 -10.43
N ILE A 85 -13.98 -3.46 -11.46
CA ILE A 85 -14.65 -3.36 -12.77
C ILE A 85 -16.16 -3.67 -12.69
N GLN A 86 -16.56 -4.62 -11.84
CA GLN A 86 -17.97 -4.95 -11.61
C GLN A 86 -18.67 -3.81 -10.85
N MET A 87 -18.02 -3.26 -9.82
CA MET A 87 -18.54 -2.10 -9.07
C MET A 87 -18.76 -0.89 -9.99
N TRP A 88 -17.79 -0.61 -10.88
CA TRP A 88 -17.89 0.46 -11.86
C TRP A 88 -19.03 0.23 -12.87
N MET A 89 -19.18 -1.00 -13.39
CA MET A 89 -20.30 -1.35 -14.27
C MET A 89 -21.66 -1.23 -13.57
N ASP A 90 -21.76 -1.64 -12.31
CA ASP A 90 -23.00 -1.54 -11.51
C ASP A 90 -23.34 -0.09 -11.16
N ALA A 91 -22.35 0.77 -10.91
CA ALA A 91 -22.55 2.20 -10.76
C ALA A 91 -23.15 2.84 -12.02
N LEU A 92 -22.58 2.54 -13.19
CA LEU A 92 -23.04 3.08 -14.48
C LEU A 92 -24.41 2.56 -14.91
N THR A 93 -24.75 1.30 -14.60
CA THR A 93 -25.94 0.63 -15.14
C THR A 93 -27.10 0.49 -14.14
N LYS A 94 -26.83 0.55 -12.83
CA LYS A 94 -27.80 0.32 -11.76
C LYS A 94 -27.80 1.40 -10.67
N GLY A 95 -26.87 2.36 -10.72
CA GLY A 95 -26.72 3.38 -9.68
C GLY A 95 -26.10 2.85 -8.38
N GLY A 96 -25.26 1.82 -8.46
CA GLY A 96 -24.48 1.33 -7.31
C GLY A 96 -23.36 2.28 -6.87
N ASP A 97 -22.90 2.15 -5.62
CA ASP A 97 -21.83 2.98 -5.07
C ASP A 97 -20.43 2.55 -5.55
N ILE A 98 -19.53 3.53 -5.72
CA ILE A 98 -18.09 3.31 -5.89
C ILE A 98 -17.36 3.94 -4.69
N PRO A 99 -16.62 3.17 -3.86
CA PRO A 99 -15.89 3.69 -2.71
C PRO A 99 -14.55 4.35 -3.07
N TYR A 100 -14.25 4.48 -4.37
CA TYR A 100 -13.01 5.04 -4.92
C TYR A 100 -13.38 6.21 -5.84
N THR A 101 -12.75 7.36 -5.62
CA THR A 101 -13.06 8.61 -6.30
C THR A 101 -11.96 9.03 -7.27
N ILE A 102 -12.22 10.07 -8.06
CA ILE A 102 -11.19 10.71 -8.89
C ILE A 102 -10.11 11.39 -8.03
N ASP A 103 -10.47 11.88 -6.83
CA ASP A 103 -9.52 12.51 -5.92
C ASP A 103 -8.54 11.49 -5.32
N ASP A 104 -8.98 10.25 -5.08
CA ASP A 104 -8.09 9.15 -4.68
C ASP A 104 -7.08 8.82 -5.77
N ALA A 105 -7.54 8.72 -7.03
CA ALA A 105 -6.68 8.47 -8.18
C ALA A 105 -5.65 9.60 -8.40
N VAL A 106 -6.08 10.87 -8.30
CA VAL A 106 -5.20 12.04 -8.41
C VAL A 106 -4.20 12.09 -7.23
N SER A 107 -4.63 11.73 -6.03
CA SER A 107 -3.76 11.69 -4.85
C SER A 107 -2.70 10.60 -4.96
N LEU A 108 -3.06 9.42 -5.45
CA LEU A 108 -2.14 8.32 -5.73
C LEU A 108 -1.11 8.72 -6.80
N SER A 109 -1.53 9.31 -7.92
CA SER A 109 -0.62 9.77 -8.98
C SER A 109 0.39 10.80 -8.45
N ARG A 110 -0.08 11.80 -7.70
CA ARG A 110 0.80 12.82 -7.08
C ARG A 110 1.78 12.22 -6.08
N MET A 111 1.36 11.21 -5.30
CA MET A 111 2.24 10.50 -4.37
C MET A 111 3.41 9.82 -5.12
N MET A 112 3.13 9.21 -6.27
CA MET A 112 4.16 8.57 -7.09
C MET A 112 5.06 9.59 -7.80
N GLU A 113 4.51 10.69 -8.34
CA GLU A 113 5.30 11.79 -8.92
C GLU A 113 6.27 12.40 -7.89
N LEU A 114 5.85 12.52 -6.63
CA LEU A 114 6.71 12.99 -5.53
C LEU A 114 7.84 12.00 -5.24
N ALA A 115 7.56 10.70 -5.17
CA ALA A 115 8.57 9.66 -4.95
C ALA A 115 9.68 9.70 -6.03
N TYR A 116 9.31 9.80 -7.31
CA TYR A 116 10.28 9.82 -8.41
C TYR A 116 11.08 11.14 -8.51
N SER A 117 10.62 12.22 -7.89
CA SER A 117 11.29 13.53 -7.91
C SER A 117 12.26 13.78 -6.74
N HIS A 118 12.19 12.99 -5.67
CA HIS A 118 13.00 13.19 -4.44
C HIS A 118 13.96 12.02 -4.19
N LYS A 119 14.90 11.83 -5.13
CA LYS A 119 15.93 10.79 -5.08
C LYS A 119 17.02 11.11 -4.07
N ILE A 120 17.46 10.10 -3.31
CA ILE A 120 18.63 10.14 -2.41
C ILE A 120 19.76 9.25 -2.91
#